data_AF-A0A161MJ46-F1
#
_entry.id   AF-A0A161MJ46-F1
#
_cell.length_a   1.000
_cell.length_b   1.000
_cell.length_c   1.000
_cell.angle_alpha   90.00
_cell.angle_beta   90.00
_cell.angle_gamma   90.00
#
_symmetry.space_group_name_H-M   'P 1'
#
loop_
_entity.id
_entity.type
_entity.pdbx_description
1 polymer ?
#
loop_
_entity_poly.entity_id
_entity_poly.type
_entity_poly.pdbx_seq_one_letter_code
_entity_poly.pdbx_strand_id
1 'polypeptide(L)'
;QPLRYILDRLDIGSDHRPIYSDRDLRIGVVISALGRKIVIYDCDEFTKEYYKAKFGVERQDPIERPETREEELAKLQKKIEFPVPPFNGFGSYEDSLNNCFKIRPQEIVKPYKTFLERDRMGFDCKILRFLLRMLVKNEPIDRTFVLSYYLSDGAISVYEIERPNSGNKGGMFISKRQIFKA
;
A
#
# COMPACT_ATOMS: atom_id res chain seq x y z
N GLN A 1 9.76 58.26 -54.42
CA GLN A 1 10.90 57.58 -55.10
C GLN A 1 10.76 56.08 -54.86
N PRO A 2 10.92 55.19 -55.86
CA PRO A 2 10.83 53.75 -55.61
C PRO A 2 12.17 53.22 -55.05
N LEU A 3 12.10 52.39 -54.01
CA LEU A 3 13.25 51.72 -53.40
C LEU A 3 13.88 50.73 -54.40
N ARG A 4 15.17 50.93 -54.71
CA ARG A 4 15.99 49.95 -55.42
C ARG A 4 16.56 48.96 -54.41
N TYR A 5 16.17 47.69 -54.51
CA TYR A 5 16.85 46.60 -53.83
C TYR A 5 18.00 46.09 -54.72
N ILE A 6 19.16 45.86 -54.10
CA ILE A 6 20.33 45.22 -54.73
C ILE A 6 20.40 43.81 -54.18
N LEU A 7 20.53 42.82 -55.05
CA LEU A 7 20.68 41.42 -54.69
C LEU A 7 22.08 41.23 -54.07
N ASP A 8 22.14 40.79 -52.81
CA ASP A 8 23.42 40.48 -52.17
C ASP A 8 24.03 39.24 -52.86
N ARG A 9 25.19 39.42 -53.49
CA ARG A 9 25.91 38.34 -54.18
C ARG A 9 26.79 37.52 -53.26
N LEU A 10 27.05 38.02 -52.05
CA LEU A 10 27.98 37.40 -51.10
C LEU A 10 27.26 36.55 -50.05
N ASP A 11 25.92 36.62 -49.99
CA ASP A 11 25.05 35.88 -49.05
C ASP A 11 25.54 36.00 -47.60
N ILE A 12 26.06 37.18 -47.23
CA ILE A 12 26.70 37.42 -45.93
C ILE A 12 25.59 37.65 -44.91
N GLY A 13 25.08 36.55 -44.38
CA GLY A 13 23.89 36.51 -43.53
C GLY A 13 23.13 35.20 -43.66
N SER A 14 23.45 34.37 -44.66
CA SER A 14 23.01 32.98 -44.63
C SER A 14 23.76 32.26 -43.51
N ASP A 15 23.01 31.86 -42.49
CA ASP A 15 23.50 30.96 -41.46
C ASP A 15 23.77 29.60 -42.14
N HIS A 16 24.97 29.43 -42.70
CA HIS A 16 25.47 28.15 -43.22
C HIS A 16 25.79 27.21 -42.05
N ARG A 17 24.77 26.88 -41.25
CA ARG A 17 24.84 25.79 -40.30
C ARG A 17 24.62 24.50 -41.09
N PRO A 18 25.48 23.49 -40.95
CA PRO A 18 25.25 22.21 -41.59
C PRO A 18 23.90 21.66 -41.12
N ILE A 19 22.99 21.47 -42.07
CA ILE A 19 21.67 20.93 -41.82
C ILE A 19 21.82 19.41 -41.72
N TYR A 20 21.22 18.81 -40.69
CA TYR A 20 21.21 17.35 -40.55
C TYR A 20 20.52 16.70 -41.76
N SER A 21 21.17 15.69 -42.30
CA SER A 21 20.61 14.84 -43.35
C SER A 21 20.11 13.53 -42.73
N ASP A 22 19.34 12.77 -43.48
CA ASP A 22 18.86 11.45 -43.06
C ASP A 22 20.02 10.47 -42.78
N ARG A 23 21.20 10.69 -43.35
CA ARG A 23 22.41 9.88 -43.06
C ARG A 23 22.91 10.00 -41.63
N ASP A 24 22.65 11.14 -40.99
CA ASP A 24 23.17 11.48 -39.66
C ASP A 24 22.25 10.93 -38.54
N LEU A 25 21.03 10.51 -38.90
CA LEU A 25 19.99 10.06 -37.97
C LEU A 25 19.98 8.53 -37.86
N ARG A 26 21.03 7.96 -37.24
CA ARG A 26 21.12 6.51 -36.99
C ARG A 26 20.94 6.20 -35.50
N ILE A 27 20.41 5.01 -35.20
CA ILE A 27 20.32 4.51 -33.81
C ILE A 27 21.73 4.47 -33.20
N GLY A 28 21.88 5.00 -31.99
CA GLY A 28 23.13 5.09 -31.25
C GLY A 28 24.00 6.31 -31.54
N VAL A 29 23.64 7.12 -32.55
CA VAL A 29 24.35 8.38 -32.82
C VAL A 29 23.90 9.47 -31.84
N VAL A 30 24.88 10.25 -31.36
CA VAL A 30 24.65 11.42 -30.50
C VAL A 30 24.50 12.65 -31.39
N ILE A 31 23.32 13.26 -31.38
CA ILE A 31 22.99 14.45 -32.17
C ILE A 31 22.91 15.65 -31.24
N SER A 32 23.38 16.81 -31.71
CA SER A 32 23.26 18.08 -30.98
C SER A 32 22.08 18.87 -31.51
N ALA A 33 20.99 18.94 -30.75
CA ALA A 33 19.83 19.76 -31.07
C ALA A 33 19.72 20.92 -30.08
N LEU A 34 19.87 22.16 -30.56
CA LEU A 34 19.75 23.38 -29.75
C LEU A 34 20.64 23.36 -28.48
N GLY A 35 21.87 22.84 -28.62
CA GLY A 35 22.84 22.74 -27.51
C GLY A 35 22.63 21.56 -26.56
N ARG A 36 21.62 20.70 -26.80
CA ARG A 36 21.40 19.46 -26.05
C ARG A 36 21.89 18.25 -26.85
N LYS A 37 22.62 17.35 -26.19
CA LYS A 37 23.01 16.06 -26.75
C LYS A 37 21.85 15.08 -26.60
N ILE A 38 21.36 14.57 -27.71
CA ILE A 38 20.25 13.62 -27.79
C ILE A 38 20.80 12.32 -28.41
N VAL A 39 20.40 11.18 -27.85
CA VAL A 39 20.73 9.86 -28.41
C VAL A 39 19.45 9.25 -28.95
N ILE A 40 19.48 8.83 -30.22
CA ILE A 40 18.39 8.06 -30.81
C ILE A 40 18.53 6.62 -30.34
N TYR A 41 17.56 6.12 -29.58
CA TYR A 41 17.59 4.77 -29.01
C TYR A 41 16.77 3.75 -29.82
N ASP A 42 15.69 4.20 -30.48
CA ASP A 42 14.82 3.36 -31.31
C ASP A 42 14.20 4.17 -32.47
N CYS A 43 13.63 3.48 -33.44
CA CYS A 43 12.91 4.07 -34.57
C CYS A 43 11.74 3.18 -35.03
N ASP A 44 10.73 3.80 -35.64
CA ASP A 44 9.52 3.12 -36.12
C ASP A 44 9.79 2.16 -37.27
N GLU A 45 8.89 1.19 -37.48
CA GLU A 45 9.01 0.17 -38.52
C GLU A 45 9.12 0.78 -39.94
N PHE A 46 8.33 1.81 -40.23
CA PHE A 46 8.43 2.57 -41.49
C PHE A 46 9.84 3.14 -41.72
N THR A 47 10.46 3.70 -40.68
CA THR A 47 11.80 4.28 -40.81
C THR A 47 12.86 3.19 -40.98
N LYS A 48 12.71 2.03 -40.33
CA LYS A 48 13.59 0.86 -40.53
C LYS A 48 13.59 0.40 -41.98
N GLU A 49 12.42 0.29 -42.59
CA GLU A 49 12.28 -0.06 -44.02
C GLU A 49 12.89 0.99 -44.95
N TYR A 50 12.70 2.28 -44.65
CA TYR A 50 13.30 3.37 -45.41
C TYR A 50 14.84 3.30 -45.41
N TYR A 51 15.45 3.09 -44.23
CA TYR A 51 16.90 2.95 -44.11
C TYR A 51 17.43 1.67 -44.80
N LYS A 52 16.64 0.58 -44.77
CA LYS A 52 16.97 -0.65 -45.50
C LYS A 52 16.96 -0.42 -47.01
N ALA A 53 15.92 0.24 -47.54
CA ALA A 53 15.78 0.49 -48.98
C ALA A 53 16.80 1.50 -49.53
N LYS A 54 17.05 2.60 -48.80
CA LYS A 54 17.91 3.70 -49.28
C LYS A 54 19.39 3.50 -48.99
N PHE A 55 19.73 2.90 -47.85
CA PHE A 55 21.11 2.79 -47.37
C PHE A 55 21.59 1.35 -47.17
N GLY A 56 20.74 0.35 -47.37
CA GLY A 56 21.10 -1.06 -47.17
C GLY A 56 21.40 -1.41 -45.71
N VAL A 57 20.96 -0.60 -44.74
CA VAL A 57 21.20 -0.85 -43.32
C VAL A 57 20.13 -1.81 -42.81
N GLU A 58 20.46 -3.10 -42.76
CA GLU A 58 19.50 -4.14 -42.36
C GLU A 58 19.30 -4.25 -40.85
N ARG A 59 20.27 -3.78 -40.05
CA ARG A 59 20.29 -4.00 -38.60
C ARG A 59 20.26 -2.68 -37.85
N GLN A 60 19.09 -2.36 -37.32
CA GLN A 60 18.81 -1.23 -36.44
C GLN A 60 18.29 -1.79 -35.11
N ASP A 61 19.20 -2.38 -34.35
CA ASP A 61 18.87 -2.96 -33.04
C ASP A 61 18.55 -1.82 -32.04
N PRO A 62 17.39 -1.85 -31.36
CA PRO A 62 17.07 -0.87 -30.33
C PRO A 62 18.10 -0.89 -29.20
N ILE A 63 18.52 0.29 -28.75
CA ILE A 63 19.38 0.45 -27.59
C ILE A 63 18.50 0.55 -26.34
N GLU A 64 18.95 -0.05 -25.24
CA GLU A 64 18.27 0.10 -23.95
C GLU A 64 18.17 1.58 -23.58
N ARG A 65 16.92 2.02 -23.40
CA ARG A 65 16.62 3.40 -22.99
C ARG A 65 17.15 3.61 -21.57
N PRO A 66 17.87 4.72 -21.29
CA PRO A 66 18.23 5.08 -19.93
C PRO A 66 16.98 5.35 -19.10
N GLU A 67 17.00 4.87 -17.85
CA GLU A 67 15.89 5.09 -16.93
C GLU A 67 15.65 6.58 -16.71
N THR A 68 14.39 6.95 -16.71
CA THR A 68 13.99 8.32 -16.39
C THR A 68 14.24 8.54 -14.90
N ARG A 69 14.65 9.75 -14.51
CA ARG A 69 14.82 10.12 -13.10
C ARG A 69 13.62 9.75 -12.22
N GLU A 70 12.41 9.83 -12.77
CA GLU A 70 11.17 9.45 -12.10
C GLU A 70 11.07 7.94 -11.81
N GLU A 71 11.54 7.11 -12.75
CA GLU A 71 11.55 5.65 -12.64
C GLU A 71 12.60 5.20 -11.62
N GLU A 72 13.77 5.84 -11.62
CA GLU A 72 14.81 5.63 -10.60
C GLU A 72 14.28 5.98 -9.20
N LEU A 73 13.61 7.13 -9.07
CA LEU A 73 12.96 7.56 -7.83
C LEU A 73 11.87 6.57 -7.39
N ALA A 74 11.08 6.04 -8.32
CA ALA A 74 10.05 5.04 -8.03
C ALA A 74 10.64 3.71 -7.53
N LYS A 75 11.79 3.29 -8.08
CA LYS A 75 12.52 2.10 -7.60
C LYS A 75 13.11 2.30 -6.22
N LEU A 76 13.68 3.48 -5.95
CA LEU A 76 14.18 3.86 -4.61
C LEU A 76 13.04 3.93 -3.57
N GLN A 77 11.84 4.31 -4.01
CA GLN A 77 10.64 4.30 -3.19
C GLN A 77 10.06 2.90 -2.92
N LYS A 78 10.65 1.80 -3.44
CA LYS A 78 10.29 0.46 -2.98
C LYS A 78 10.55 0.37 -1.49
N LYS A 79 9.45 0.51 -0.75
CA LYS A 79 9.37 0.73 0.69
C LYS A 79 10.37 -0.12 1.45
N ILE A 80 11.24 0.55 2.19
CA ILE A 80 11.84 -0.02 3.38
C ILE A 80 10.67 -0.36 4.31
N GLU A 81 10.41 -1.66 4.50
CA GLU A 81 9.42 -2.13 5.46
C GLU A 81 10.03 -2.07 6.85
N PHE A 82 9.57 -1.13 7.68
CA PHE A 82 9.94 -1.10 9.09
C PHE A 82 9.12 -2.16 9.83
N PRO A 83 9.74 -3.19 10.43
CA PRO A 83 9.00 -4.15 11.23
C PRO A 83 8.39 -3.44 12.43
N VAL A 84 7.15 -3.79 12.76
CA VAL A 84 6.50 -3.28 13.98
C VAL A 84 7.26 -3.77 15.21
N PRO A 85 7.56 -2.89 16.18
CA PRO A 85 8.25 -3.30 17.40
C PRO A 85 7.36 -4.24 18.23
N PRO A 86 7.96 -5.08 19.09
CA PRO A 86 7.20 -5.90 20.02
C PRO A 86 6.37 -5.04 20.97
N PHE A 87 5.23 -5.57 21.39
CA PHE A 87 4.33 -4.89 22.32
C PHE A 87 5.00 -4.67 23.69
N ASN A 88 4.89 -3.46 24.23
CA ASN A 88 5.55 -3.04 25.46
C ASN A 88 4.81 -3.43 26.76
N GLY A 89 3.63 -4.05 26.67
CA GLY A 89 2.83 -4.49 27.81
C GLY A 89 1.89 -3.43 28.40
N PHE A 90 1.90 -2.19 27.89
CA PHE A 90 1.04 -1.11 28.37
C PHE A 90 -0.16 -0.88 27.44
N GLY A 91 -1.33 -0.64 28.03
CA GLY A 91 -2.55 -0.38 27.27
C GLY A 91 -3.02 -1.60 26.48
N SER A 92 -3.75 -1.36 25.39
CA SER A 92 -4.14 -2.41 24.46
C SER A 92 -3.08 -2.56 23.36
N TYR A 93 -2.99 -3.77 22.81
CA TYR A 93 -2.12 -4.05 21.66
C TYR A 93 -2.46 -3.14 20.47
N GLU A 94 -3.74 -2.96 20.20
CA GLU A 94 -4.26 -2.14 19.11
C GLU A 94 -3.83 -0.66 19.25
N ASP A 95 -3.83 -0.13 20.49
CA ASP A 95 -3.45 1.26 20.77
C ASP A 95 -1.96 1.49 20.53
N SER A 96 -1.15 0.58 21.07
CA SER A 96 0.31 0.61 20.90
C SER A 96 0.72 0.45 19.44
N LEU A 97 0.01 -0.40 18.69
CA LEU A 97 0.24 -0.60 17.26
C LEU A 97 -0.10 0.65 16.45
N ASN A 98 -1.20 1.35 16.76
CA ASN A 98 -1.55 2.60 16.09
C ASN A 98 -0.51 3.71 16.34
N ASN A 99 0.04 3.77 17.56
CA ASN A 99 1.11 4.68 17.92
C ASN A 99 2.40 4.45 17.11
N CYS A 100 2.65 3.22 16.64
CA CYS A 100 3.82 2.92 15.81
C CYS A 100 3.71 3.51 14.39
N PHE A 101 2.50 3.76 13.90
CA PHE A 101 2.27 4.25 12.53
C PHE A 101 2.13 5.77 12.42
N LYS A 102 1.82 6.47 13.52
CA LYS A 102 1.51 7.90 13.51
C LYS A 102 2.19 8.62 14.66
N ILE A 103 2.81 9.77 14.38
CA ILE A 103 3.47 10.62 15.39
C ILE A 103 2.45 11.17 16.41
N ARG A 104 1.24 11.48 15.95
CA ARG A 104 0.15 11.91 16.82
C ARG A 104 -0.71 10.69 17.14
N PRO A 105 -0.84 10.31 18.43
CA PRO A 105 -1.76 9.26 18.83
C PRO A 105 -3.16 9.58 18.34
N GLN A 106 -3.82 8.58 17.79
CA GLN A 106 -5.21 8.66 17.36
C GLN A 106 -6.02 7.64 18.13
N GLU A 107 -7.22 8.03 18.55
CA GLU A 107 -8.15 7.13 19.17
C GLU A 107 -8.50 5.97 18.22
N ILE A 108 -8.54 4.76 18.78
CA ILE A 108 -8.95 3.58 18.04
C ILE A 108 -10.45 3.63 17.85
N VAL A 109 -10.88 3.87 16.61
CA VAL A 109 -12.29 3.79 16.25
C VAL A 109 -12.64 2.32 16.08
N LYS A 110 -13.41 1.76 17.02
CA LYS A 110 -13.94 0.39 16.90
C LYS A 110 -14.82 0.30 15.64
N PRO A 111 -14.75 -0.80 14.87
CA PRO A 111 -15.50 -0.94 13.63
C PRO A 111 -17.01 -0.98 13.90
N TYR A 112 -17.65 0.19 13.80
CA TYR A 112 -19.08 0.36 14.04
C TYR A 112 -19.95 -0.48 13.10
N LYS A 113 -19.47 -0.80 11.88
CA LYS A 113 -20.18 -1.68 10.93
C LYS A 113 -20.41 -3.08 11.49
N THR A 114 -19.39 -3.68 12.12
CA THR A 114 -19.53 -5.01 12.73
C THR A 114 -20.49 -4.99 13.90
N PHE A 115 -20.46 -3.91 14.70
CA PHE A 115 -21.43 -3.67 15.77
C PHE A 115 -22.86 -3.57 15.22
N LEU A 116 -23.07 -2.78 14.16
CA LEU A 116 -24.36 -2.64 13.50
C LEU A 116 -24.90 -3.97 12.95
N GLU A 117 -24.08 -4.70 12.20
CA GLU A 117 -24.51 -5.89 11.46
C GLU A 117 -24.76 -7.09 12.39
N ARG A 118 -23.92 -7.26 13.42
CA ARG A 118 -24.02 -8.40 14.34
C ARG A 118 -25.00 -8.15 15.47
N ASP A 119 -25.17 -6.90 15.90
CA ASP A 119 -25.96 -6.55 17.08
C ASP A 119 -27.32 -5.93 16.76
N ARG A 120 -27.53 -5.24 15.63
CA ARG A 120 -28.83 -4.57 15.39
C ARG A 120 -29.92 -5.49 14.84
N MET A 121 -30.70 -6.06 15.75
CA MET A 121 -32.17 -5.99 15.63
C MET A 121 -32.70 -5.08 16.74
N GLY A 122 -32.70 -3.76 16.53
CA GLY A 122 -33.20 -2.80 17.52
C GLY A 122 -32.25 -2.56 18.70
N PHE A 123 -32.73 -2.75 19.93
CA PHE A 123 -31.99 -2.58 21.20
C PHE A 123 -31.46 -3.91 21.78
N ASP A 124 -31.69 -5.04 21.11
CA ASP A 124 -31.35 -6.36 21.62
C ASP A 124 -29.95 -6.80 21.18
N CYS A 125 -29.05 -6.98 22.16
CA CYS A 125 -27.74 -7.54 21.87
C CYS A 125 -27.81 -9.06 21.68
N LYS A 126 -27.20 -9.58 20.62
CA LYS A 126 -27.11 -11.03 20.42
C LYS A 126 -26.04 -11.63 21.34
N ILE A 127 -26.49 -12.35 22.35
CA ILE A 127 -25.63 -12.99 23.36
C ILE A 127 -25.82 -14.51 23.25
N LEU A 128 -24.72 -15.23 23.06
CA LEU A 128 -24.72 -16.69 23.13
C LEU A 128 -24.49 -17.13 24.57
N ARG A 129 -25.42 -17.91 25.12
CA ARG A 129 -25.33 -18.41 26.50
C ARG A 129 -25.10 -19.91 26.51
N PHE A 130 -24.10 -20.35 27.27
CA PHE A 130 -23.74 -21.75 27.42
C PHE A 130 -23.66 -22.12 28.89
N LEU A 131 -24.17 -23.31 29.23
CA LEU A 131 -23.92 -23.90 30.53
C LEU A 131 -22.56 -24.59 30.53
N LEU A 132 -21.75 -24.27 31.52
CA LEU A 132 -20.41 -24.82 31.71
C LEU A 132 -20.32 -25.52 33.06
N ARG A 133 -19.46 -26.53 33.11
CA ARG A 133 -18.99 -27.16 34.34
C ARG A 133 -17.47 -27.14 34.34
N MET A 134 -16.88 -26.77 35.46
CA MET A 134 -15.42 -26.77 35.62
C MET A 134 -14.95 -28.20 35.91
N LEU A 135 -14.00 -28.71 35.11
CA LEU A 135 -13.49 -30.08 35.21
C LEU A 135 -12.23 -30.19 36.10
N VAL A 136 -12.14 -29.37 37.15
CA VAL A 136 -10.97 -29.35 38.04
C VAL A 136 -10.98 -30.60 38.94
N LYS A 137 -9.87 -31.36 38.95
CA LYS A 137 -9.73 -32.62 39.69
C LYS A 137 -9.90 -32.51 41.21
N ASN A 138 -9.81 -31.31 41.79
CA ASN A 138 -9.70 -31.10 43.24
C ASN A 138 -10.93 -30.44 43.86
N GLU A 139 -12.02 -30.20 43.12
CA GLU A 139 -13.24 -29.64 43.71
C GLU A 139 -14.27 -30.73 44.03
N PRO A 140 -14.77 -30.80 45.28
CA PRO A 140 -15.72 -31.83 45.69
C PRO A 140 -17.16 -31.58 45.19
N ILE A 141 -17.45 -30.40 44.64
CA ILE A 141 -18.81 -29.96 44.29
C ILE A 141 -18.84 -29.57 42.80
N ASP A 142 -19.79 -30.13 42.06
CA ASP A 142 -20.08 -29.76 40.67
C ASP A 142 -20.63 -28.32 40.60
N ARG A 143 -19.73 -27.33 40.49
CA ARG A 143 -20.07 -25.94 40.23
C ARG A 143 -20.55 -25.76 38.79
N THR A 144 -21.67 -25.06 38.63
CA THR A 144 -22.29 -24.78 37.32
C THR A 144 -22.17 -23.31 37.00
N PHE A 145 -21.69 -23.02 35.80
CA PHE A 145 -21.48 -21.66 35.32
C PHE A 145 -22.33 -21.40 34.08
N VAL A 146 -22.69 -20.14 33.87
CA VAL A 146 -23.25 -19.63 32.62
C VAL A 146 -22.21 -18.75 31.97
N LEU A 147 -21.72 -19.16 30.80
CA LEU A 147 -20.90 -18.32 29.94
C LEU A 147 -21.80 -17.53 29.01
N SER A 148 -21.61 -16.22 28.98
CA SER A 148 -22.24 -15.32 28.02
C SER A 148 -21.18 -14.77 27.07
N TYR A 149 -21.32 -15.06 25.78
CA TYR A 149 -20.47 -14.53 24.72
C TYR A 149 -21.21 -13.44 23.96
N TYR A 150 -20.63 -12.24 23.94
CA TYR A 150 -21.21 -11.06 23.31
C TYR A 150 -20.71 -10.95 21.87
N LEU A 151 -21.61 -11.06 20.89
CA LEU A 151 -21.23 -11.04 19.47
C LEU A 151 -20.80 -9.66 18.96
N SER A 152 -21.12 -8.60 19.70
CA SER A 152 -20.80 -7.21 19.36
C SER A 152 -19.33 -6.87 19.56
N ASP A 153 -18.73 -7.30 20.66
CA ASP A 153 -17.36 -6.97 21.06
C ASP A 153 -16.45 -8.19 21.26
N GLY A 154 -16.97 -9.41 21.10
CA GLY A 154 -16.24 -10.65 21.35
C GLY A 154 -15.88 -10.86 22.81
N ALA A 155 -16.48 -10.09 23.74
CA ALA A 155 -16.22 -10.24 25.15
C ALA A 155 -16.92 -11.49 25.70
N ILE A 156 -16.35 -12.01 26.79
CA ILE A 156 -16.89 -13.14 27.54
C ILE A 156 -17.17 -12.68 28.97
N SER A 157 -18.33 -13.05 29.51
CA SER A 157 -18.60 -13.00 30.95
C SER A 157 -19.00 -14.38 31.43
N VAL A 158 -18.62 -14.71 32.67
CA VAL A 158 -18.94 -16.01 33.29
C VAL A 158 -19.57 -15.75 34.64
N TYR A 159 -20.74 -16.33 34.85
CA TYR A 159 -21.50 -16.24 36.09
C TYR A 159 -21.65 -17.62 36.71
N GLU A 160 -21.41 -17.74 38.01
CA GLU A 160 -21.67 -18.94 38.79
C GLU A 160 -23.12 -18.94 39.29
N ILE A 161 -23.82 -20.05 39.06
CA ILE A 161 -25.18 -20.25 39.55
C ILE A 161 -25.13 -20.68 41.02
N GLU A 162 -25.86 -19.99 41.87
CA GLU A 162 -26.04 -20.34 43.28
C GLU A 162 -26.79 -21.67 43.42
N ARG A 163 -26.23 -22.58 44.23
CA ARG A 163 -26.92 -23.80 44.65
C ARG A 163 -27.21 -23.76 46.16
N PRO A 164 -28.44 -24.05 46.59
CA PRO A 164 -28.77 -24.12 48.01
C PRO A 164 -27.94 -25.22 48.69
N ASN A 165 -27.56 -24.99 49.95
CA ASN A 165 -26.75 -25.90 50.77
C ASN A 165 -25.35 -26.24 50.19
N SER A 166 -24.87 -25.50 49.17
CA SER A 166 -23.53 -25.72 48.59
C SER A 166 -22.39 -25.04 49.35
N GLY A 167 -22.70 -24.10 50.25
CA GLY A 167 -21.71 -23.30 50.98
C GLY A 167 -21.00 -22.23 50.13
N ASN A 168 -21.21 -22.20 48.82
CA ASN A 168 -20.65 -21.18 47.92
C ASN A 168 -21.68 -20.09 47.63
N LYS A 169 -21.26 -18.83 47.73
CA LYS A 169 -22.02 -17.71 47.15
C LYS A 169 -21.71 -17.66 45.67
N GLY A 170 -22.75 -17.65 44.84
CA GLY A 170 -22.60 -17.50 43.40
C GLY A 170 -22.42 -16.03 43.05
N GLY A 171 -22.36 -15.75 41.76
CA GLY A 171 -22.14 -14.41 41.26
C GLY A 171 -21.18 -14.35 40.08
N MET A 172 -20.59 -13.19 39.86
CA MET A 172 -19.73 -12.94 38.71
C MET A 172 -18.36 -13.62 38.92
N PHE A 173 -18.08 -14.66 38.15
CA PHE A 173 -16.79 -15.37 38.18
C PHE A 173 -15.76 -14.65 37.31
N ILE A 174 -16.16 -14.26 36.09
CA ILE A 174 -15.36 -13.43 35.18
C ILE A 174 -16.22 -12.26 34.72
N SER A 175 -15.76 -11.05 35.02
CA SER A 175 -16.37 -9.82 34.50
C SER A 175 -16.22 -9.74 32.99
N LYS A 176 -17.13 -9.01 32.33
CA LYS A 176 -17.16 -8.86 30.88
C LYS A 176 -15.82 -8.31 30.38
N ARG A 177 -15.03 -9.14 29.70
CA ARG A 177 -13.74 -8.77 29.09
C ARG A 177 -13.41 -9.67 27.90
N GLN A 178 -12.52 -9.22 27.03
CA GLN A 178 -11.95 -10.09 25.99
C GLN A 178 -10.94 -11.05 26.64
N ILE A 179 -11.03 -12.32 26.28
CA ILE A 179 -10.14 -13.37 26.77
C ILE A 179 -9.30 -13.85 25.59
N PHE A 180 -7.99 -13.66 25.67
CA PHE A 180 -7.07 -14.12 24.64
C PHE A 180 -6.71 -15.59 24.87
N LYS A 181 -6.54 -16.32 23.77
CA LYS A 181 -6.04 -17.70 23.81
C LYS A 181 -4.56 -17.67 24.20
N ALA A 182 -4.19 -18.55 25.13
CA ALA A 182 -2.79 -18.80 25.49
C ALA A 182 -2.05 -19.55 24.37
#